data_AF-A0A2V0PDF1-F1
#
_entry.id   AF-A0A2V0PDF1-F1
#
_cell.length_a   1.000
_cell.length_b   1.000
_cell.length_c   1.000
_cell.angle_alpha   90.00
_cell.angle_beta   90.00
_cell.angle_gamma   90.00
#
_symmetry.space_group_name_H-M   'P 1'
#
loop_
_entity.id
_entity.type
_entity.pdbx_description
1 polymer ?
#
loop_
_entity_poly.entity_id
_entity_poly.type
_entity_poly.pdbx_seq_one_letter_code
_entity_poly.pdbx_strand_id
1 'polypeptide(L)'
;MQPRQALAALAVALVVFLAATAPARADPDADTAPAKFDCARGCTFTVAPVCGSDGEWYQNECLAFCSGDVHAAEAQVCNGTTYPFMSNRPGPAGAESAGGSDAVPPSVLTRFAAEGFKFVGRIRLSHEMGPRPEPADKQPAPKEDGDSHWRVKAVRCTAEGDVYIGSMKIPKNPLSLESYMPPWMTAPRARVNSTLLQMASSLGLIPPPVAPRAGAGANASGAADGGGKERAGRLGGLLGDFRSLFASPAALQRELNDTAAAAAAASAPLAAGSAARRRRRLAQARALSELVGGDDRTDCERGFPYTAIGQIQIVDNTGLYICTGTLIAADKVLTAGHCVWNIKRGAFYYNLNYAPGRYREDGNVVNPWGVVPWKSVTVFDSFKQNPSTWDVAVVTLARPLGSLTGYMGIAAGCGRNLQLQTAGYPQDKATGTCMASSCLQRTLDCESPVNPHTCDTIMGMSGSPLWDAKNRIRLIHVAGIEGRAENRATTLTQFLVNTVTQW
;
A
#
# COMPACT_ATOMS: atom_id res chain seq x y z
N MET A 1 -50.81 53.63 36.60
CA MET A 1 -51.15 52.85 37.82
C MET A 1 -51.54 51.45 37.39
N GLN A 2 -50.72 50.44 37.70
CA GLN A 2 -51.19 49.04 37.85
C GLN A 2 -51.90 48.93 39.22
N PRO A 3 -52.85 48.00 39.45
CA PRO A 3 -52.57 46.55 39.64
C PRO A 3 -53.70 45.55 39.23
N ARG A 4 -53.34 44.33 38.78
CA ARG A 4 -53.43 42.98 39.43
C ARG A 4 -54.82 42.31 39.47
N GLN A 5 -55.02 41.19 38.74
CA GLN A 5 -55.13 39.77 39.19
C GLN A 5 -56.55 39.42 39.75
N ALA A 6 -57.22 38.27 39.56
CA ALA A 6 -56.85 36.89 39.22
C ALA A 6 -58.10 36.00 38.89
N LEU A 7 -57.88 34.82 38.27
CA LEU A 7 -58.56 33.48 38.43
C LEU A 7 -60.09 33.34 38.16
N ALA A 8 -60.69 32.23 37.69
CA ALA A 8 -60.35 30.95 37.05
C ALA A 8 -61.67 30.16 36.77
N ALA A 9 -61.63 29.15 35.88
CA ALA A 9 -62.56 28.00 35.65
C ALA A 9 -63.87 28.21 34.84
N LEU A 10 -64.03 27.65 33.62
CA LEU A 10 -64.51 26.29 33.20
C LEU A 10 -65.99 26.00 33.59
N ALA A 11 -66.93 25.49 32.77
CA ALA A 11 -66.95 24.89 31.43
C ALA A 11 -68.40 24.61 30.90
N VAL A 12 -68.50 24.17 29.62
CA VAL A 12 -69.54 23.30 28.94
C VAL A 12 -70.84 24.00 28.43
N ALA A 13 -71.47 23.79 27.25
CA ALA A 13 -71.41 22.90 26.05
C ALA A 13 -72.09 23.63 24.85
N LEU A 14 -71.59 23.57 23.60
CA LEU A 14 -71.81 22.59 22.49
C LEU A 14 -73.20 22.60 21.81
N VAL A 15 -73.30 23.10 20.57
CA VAL A 15 -74.18 22.56 19.49
C VAL A 15 -73.47 22.69 18.13
N VAL A 16 -73.55 21.60 17.37
CA VAL A 16 -72.87 21.25 16.11
C VAL A 16 -73.67 21.73 14.88
N PHE A 17 -73.00 22.21 13.83
CA PHE A 17 -73.53 22.24 12.46
C PHE A 17 -72.56 21.52 11.51
N LEU A 18 -73.07 20.49 10.84
CA LEU A 18 -72.38 19.65 9.86
C LEU A 18 -72.37 20.33 8.48
N ALA A 19 -71.18 20.56 7.92
CA ALA A 19 -70.98 20.72 6.49
C ALA A 19 -70.03 19.60 6.02
N ALA A 20 -70.54 18.70 5.18
CA ALA A 20 -69.80 17.57 4.64
C ALA A 20 -68.85 18.05 3.53
N THR A 21 -67.57 18.19 3.85
CA THR A 21 -66.48 18.18 2.87
C THR A 21 -65.87 16.78 2.89
N ALA A 22 -66.09 16.00 1.83
CA ALA A 22 -65.37 14.74 1.64
C ALA A 22 -63.86 15.03 1.59
N PRO A 23 -63.01 14.31 2.33
CA PRO A 23 -61.57 14.45 2.17
C PRO A 23 -61.20 13.86 0.81
N ALA A 24 -60.47 14.62 0.00
CA ALA A 24 -59.77 14.06 -1.14
C ALA A 24 -58.92 12.89 -0.64
N ARG A 25 -59.16 11.68 -1.17
CA ARG A 25 -58.25 10.56 -0.97
C ARG A 25 -56.90 11.00 -1.54
N ALA A 26 -55.92 11.20 -0.67
CA ALA A 26 -54.54 11.28 -1.08
C ALA A 26 -54.19 9.95 -1.72
N ASP A 27 -53.86 9.99 -3.00
CA ASP A 27 -53.30 8.87 -3.74
C ASP A 27 -51.87 8.64 -3.20
N PRO A 28 -51.56 7.49 -2.57
CA PRO A 28 -50.24 7.28 -1.96
C PRO A 28 -49.12 7.08 -2.99
N ASP A 29 -49.44 7.03 -4.28
CA ASP A 29 -48.49 6.81 -5.37
C ASP A 29 -48.11 8.07 -6.16
N ALA A 30 -48.57 9.25 -5.73
CA ALA A 30 -48.29 10.51 -6.40
C ALA A 30 -47.00 11.19 -5.88
N ASP A 31 -45.84 10.51 -5.87
CA ASP A 31 -44.53 11.19 -5.89
C ASP A 31 -43.27 10.32 -6.07
N THR A 32 -43.30 9.28 -6.91
CA THR A 32 -42.04 8.69 -7.40
C THR A 32 -42.14 8.32 -8.86
N ALA A 33 -41.64 9.20 -9.74
CA ALA A 33 -41.17 8.74 -11.04
C ALA A 33 -40.21 7.56 -10.80
N PRO A 34 -40.29 6.46 -11.59
CA PRO A 34 -39.41 5.32 -11.40
C PRO A 34 -37.96 5.80 -11.49
N ALA A 35 -37.14 5.42 -10.51
CA ALA A 35 -35.71 5.74 -10.50
C ALA A 35 -35.11 5.34 -11.86
N LYS A 36 -34.35 6.26 -12.48
CA LYS A 36 -33.79 6.08 -13.83
C LYS A 36 -32.97 4.78 -13.95
N PHE A 37 -32.33 4.35 -12.86
CA PHE A 37 -31.60 3.11 -12.76
C PHE A 37 -31.95 2.35 -11.47
N ASP A 38 -31.93 1.02 -11.54
CA ASP A 38 -32.09 0.13 -10.39
C ASP A 38 -30.72 -0.32 -9.87
N CYS A 39 -30.20 0.39 -8.86
CA CYS A 39 -28.88 0.13 -8.29
C CYS A 39 -28.78 -1.22 -7.57
N ALA A 40 -29.90 -1.84 -7.19
CA ALA A 40 -29.90 -3.18 -6.61
C ALA A 40 -29.56 -4.26 -7.64
N ARG A 41 -29.74 -3.97 -8.94
CA ARG A 41 -29.37 -4.85 -10.05
C ARG A 41 -27.96 -4.62 -10.57
N GLY A 42 -27.29 -3.57 -10.10
CA GLY A 42 -25.95 -3.19 -10.54
C GLY A 42 -25.94 -2.40 -11.85
N CYS A 43 -24.77 -1.88 -12.19
CA CYS A 43 -24.55 -1.07 -13.40
C CYS A 43 -23.69 -1.82 -14.40
N THR A 44 -23.88 -1.61 -15.71
CA THR A 44 -23.02 -2.27 -16.70
C THR A 44 -21.58 -1.73 -16.65
N PHE A 45 -20.64 -2.51 -17.16
CA PHE A 45 -19.25 -2.05 -17.41
C PHE A 45 -19.10 -1.27 -18.72
N THR A 46 -20.21 -0.88 -19.37
CA THR A 46 -20.18 -0.11 -20.62
C THR A 46 -19.47 1.21 -20.38
N VAL A 47 -18.46 1.50 -21.21
CA VAL A 47 -17.71 2.74 -21.13
C VAL A 47 -18.43 3.81 -21.95
N ALA A 48 -19.15 4.68 -21.26
CA ALA A 48 -19.85 5.85 -21.81
C ALA A 48 -19.64 7.03 -20.84
N PRO A 49 -18.44 7.63 -20.83
CA PRO A 49 -18.00 8.53 -19.77
C PRO A 49 -18.91 9.74 -19.57
N VAL A 50 -19.14 10.09 -18.31
CA VAL A 50 -19.92 11.26 -17.94
C VAL A 50 -19.25 12.07 -16.84
N CYS A 51 -19.49 13.38 -16.86
CA CYS A 51 -19.11 14.25 -15.75
C CYS A 51 -20.29 14.35 -14.78
N GLY A 52 -20.04 13.97 -13.53
CA GLY A 52 -21.02 14.10 -12.46
C GLY A 52 -21.18 15.56 -11.99
N SER A 53 -22.34 15.87 -11.45
CA SER A 53 -22.66 17.15 -10.80
C SER A 53 -21.76 17.47 -9.58
N ASP A 54 -21.08 16.46 -9.05
CA ASP A 54 -20.04 16.56 -8.03
C ASP A 54 -18.64 16.91 -8.58
N GLY A 55 -18.53 17.06 -9.90
CA GLY A 55 -17.29 17.36 -10.61
C GLY A 55 -16.33 16.18 -10.72
N GLU A 56 -16.80 14.94 -10.54
CA GLU A 56 -16.01 13.72 -10.76
C GLU A 56 -16.38 13.01 -12.06
N TRP A 57 -15.42 12.30 -12.63
CA TRP A 57 -15.65 11.44 -13.79
C TRP A 57 -16.20 10.08 -13.38
N TYR A 58 -17.24 9.61 -14.08
CA TYR A 58 -17.79 8.26 -13.97
C TYR A 58 -17.69 7.54 -15.31
N GLN A 59 -17.46 6.23 -15.29
CA GLN A 59 -17.38 5.44 -16.53
C GLN A 59 -18.69 5.37 -17.30
N ASN A 60 -19.83 5.51 -16.62
CA ASN A 60 -21.15 5.66 -17.24
C ASN A 60 -22.15 6.33 -16.30
N GLU A 61 -23.29 6.72 -16.86
CA GLU A 61 -24.36 7.41 -16.15
C GLU A 61 -24.98 6.58 -15.02
N CYS A 62 -25.12 5.26 -15.18
CA CYS A 62 -25.63 4.40 -14.11
C CYS A 62 -24.72 4.48 -12.88
N LEU A 63 -23.40 4.45 -13.08
CA LEU A 63 -22.44 4.57 -11.98
C LEU A 63 -22.51 5.93 -11.29
N ALA A 64 -22.70 7.01 -12.03
CA ALA A 64 -22.92 8.34 -11.45
C ALA A 64 -24.17 8.35 -10.56
N PHE A 65 -25.29 7.87 -11.10
CA PHE A 65 -26.56 7.79 -10.37
C PHE A 65 -26.44 6.90 -9.12
N CYS A 66 -25.92 5.68 -9.26
CA CYS A 66 -25.81 4.72 -8.16
C CYS A 66 -24.70 5.02 -7.14
N SER A 67 -23.90 6.06 -7.37
CA SER A 67 -22.87 6.54 -6.43
C SER A 67 -23.38 7.60 -5.44
N GLY A 68 -24.67 7.94 -5.48
CA GLY A 68 -25.30 8.90 -4.59
C GLY A 68 -26.12 9.98 -5.32
N ASP A 69 -26.91 9.57 -6.31
CA ASP A 69 -27.77 10.42 -7.14
C ASP A 69 -27.03 11.54 -7.87
N VAL A 70 -25.81 11.24 -8.33
CA VAL A 70 -25.02 12.21 -9.08
C VAL A 70 -25.56 12.30 -10.50
N HIS A 71 -26.21 13.41 -10.80
CA HIS A 71 -26.65 13.70 -12.16
C HIS A 71 -25.45 13.91 -13.09
N ALA A 72 -25.53 13.29 -14.25
CA ALA A 72 -24.47 13.27 -15.26
C ALA A 72 -24.78 14.25 -16.38
N ALA A 73 -23.75 14.92 -16.89
CA ALA A 73 -23.78 15.63 -18.15
C ALA A 73 -22.71 15.06 -19.09
N GLU A 74 -23.02 15.03 -20.38
CA GLU A 74 -21.99 14.84 -21.40
C GLU A 74 -21.04 16.05 -21.34
N ALA A 75 -19.77 15.77 -21.09
CA ALA A 75 -18.74 16.79 -21.04
C ALA A 75 -17.46 16.25 -21.66
N GLN A 76 -16.70 17.11 -22.33
CA GLN A 76 -15.34 16.77 -22.79
C GLN A 76 -14.31 16.98 -21.67
N VAL A 77 -14.64 17.81 -20.67
CA VAL A 77 -13.81 18.18 -19.53
C VAL A 77 -14.68 18.18 -18.28
N CYS A 78 -14.23 17.55 -17.21
CA CYS A 78 -14.89 17.58 -15.91
C CYS A 78 -13.99 18.30 -14.91
N ASN A 79 -14.44 19.45 -14.41
CA ASN A 79 -13.70 20.27 -13.44
C ASN A 79 -12.23 20.55 -13.84
N GLY A 80 -12.00 20.90 -15.11
CA GLY A 80 -10.66 21.17 -15.65
C GLY A 80 -9.80 19.93 -15.92
N THR A 81 -10.33 18.72 -15.70
CA THR A 81 -9.63 17.46 -15.95
C THR A 81 -10.23 16.71 -17.14
N THR A 82 -9.37 16.14 -17.97
CA THR A 82 -9.79 15.24 -19.05
C THR A 82 -10.16 13.87 -18.47
N TYR A 83 -10.90 13.08 -19.24
CA TYR A 83 -11.30 11.74 -18.84
C TYR A 83 -10.08 10.88 -18.44
N PRO A 84 -9.98 10.48 -17.16
CA PRO A 84 -8.75 9.85 -16.64
C PRO A 84 -8.64 8.37 -17.03
N PHE A 85 -9.73 7.74 -17.51
CA PHE A 85 -9.75 6.31 -17.81
C PHE A 85 -9.45 6.04 -19.30
N MET A 86 -8.34 6.59 -19.82
CA MET A 86 -7.98 6.63 -21.25
C MET A 86 -7.84 5.27 -21.98
N SER A 87 -8.11 4.14 -21.33
CA SER A 87 -8.15 2.82 -21.99
C SER A 87 -9.61 2.39 -22.19
N ASN A 88 -10.05 2.34 -23.46
CA ASN A 88 -11.34 1.76 -23.90
C ASN A 88 -11.45 0.23 -23.67
N ARG A 89 -10.70 -0.33 -22.74
CA ARG A 89 -10.72 -1.75 -22.44
C ARG A 89 -10.73 -1.93 -20.92
N PRO A 90 -11.84 -2.36 -20.30
CA PRO A 90 -11.87 -2.62 -18.87
C PRO A 90 -10.79 -3.66 -18.50
N GLY A 91 -10.04 -3.40 -17.42
CA GLY A 91 -9.09 -4.27 -16.72
C GLY A 91 -8.10 -5.16 -17.54
N PRO A 92 -7.16 -5.90 -16.92
CA PRO A 92 -6.30 -6.85 -17.67
C PRO A 92 -7.12 -7.79 -18.56
N ALA A 93 -6.48 -8.46 -19.54
CA ALA A 93 -7.08 -9.67 -20.09
C ALA A 93 -7.36 -10.60 -18.89
N GLY A 94 -8.63 -10.80 -18.53
CA GLY A 94 -9.03 -11.49 -17.30
C GLY A 94 -9.72 -10.65 -16.21
N ALA A 95 -9.81 -9.32 -16.30
CA ALA A 95 -10.71 -8.55 -15.43
C ALA A 95 -12.18 -8.65 -15.84
N GLU A 96 -12.41 -9.07 -17.09
CA GLU A 96 -13.67 -9.64 -17.58
C GLU A 96 -13.95 -11.01 -16.91
N SER A 97 -12.96 -11.61 -16.24
CA SER A 97 -12.99 -12.96 -15.68
C SER A 97 -12.99 -13.03 -14.15
N ALA A 98 -12.99 -11.88 -13.45
CA ALA A 98 -13.34 -11.84 -12.02
C ALA A 98 -14.86 -11.93 -11.86
N GLY A 99 -15.44 -13.07 -12.23
CA GLY A 99 -16.81 -13.46 -11.86
C GLY A 99 -17.93 -13.00 -12.79
N GLY A 100 -17.91 -13.39 -14.07
CA GLY A 100 -19.07 -13.91 -14.80
C GLY A 100 -20.37 -13.09 -14.87
N SER A 101 -20.36 -11.77 -14.70
CA SER A 101 -21.56 -10.93 -14.82
C SER A 101 -21.28 -9.65 -15.61
N ASP A 102 -22.19 -9.31 -16.54
CA ASP A 102 -22.12 -8.10 -17.38
C ASP A 102 -22.37 -6.79 -16.60
N ALA A 103 -22.61 -6.90 -15.28
CA ALA A 103 -22.92 -5.80 -14.38
C ALA A 103 -22.05 -5.80 -13.13
N VAL A 104 -21.67 -4.61 -12.68
CA VAL A 104 -21.02 -4.31 -11.41
C VAL A 104 -21.94 -4.75 -10.26
N PRO A 105 -21.52 -5.68 -9.40
CA PRO A 105 -22.32 -6.10 -8.26
C PRO A 105 -22.59 -4.93 -7.30
N PRO A 106 -23.77 -4.86 -6.65
CA PRO A 106 -24.06 -3.83 -5.64
C PRO A 106 -23.02 -3.79 -4.51
N SER A 107 -22.45 -4.94 -4.13
CA SER A 107 -21.39 -5.04 -3.13
C SER A 107 -20.09 -4.33 -3.53
N VAL A 108 -19.81 -4.19 -4.83
CA VAL A 108 -18.70 -3.38 -5.35
C VAL A 108 -19.06 -1.90 -5.27
N LEU A 109 -20.26 -1.51 -5.69
CA LEU A 109 -20.72 -0.12 -5.63
C LEU A 109 -20.62 0.47 -4.21
N THR A 110 -21.01 -0.31 -3.19
CA THR A 110 -21.07 0.16 -1.80
C THR A 110 -19.86 -0.24 -0.95
N ARG A 111 -18.84 -0.89 -1.52
CA ARG A 111 -17.74 -1.54 -0.76
C ARG A 111 -17.05 -0.63 0.25
N PHE A 112 -16.85 0.63 -0.12
CA PHE A 112 -16.14 1.63 0.68
C PHE A 112 -17.01 2.86 0.98
N ALA A 113 -18.34 2.76 0.79
CA ALA A 113 -19.26 3.87 1.02
C ALA A 113 -19.22 4.37 2.47
N ALA A 114 -19.10 3.47 3.45
CA ALA A 114 -18.97 3.82 4.86
C ALA A 114 -17.68 4.60 5.20
N GLU A 115 -16.65 4.46 4.36
CA GLU A 115 -15.38 5.20 4.47
C GLU A 115 -15.40 6.50 3.65
N GLY A 116 -16.53 6.87 3.05
CA GLY A 116 -16.69 8.09 2.27
C GLY A 116 -16.15 7.99 0.83
N PHE A 117 -15.97 6.77 0.32
CA PHE A 117 -15.54 6.52 -1.06
C PHE A 117 -16.70 6.05 -1.92
N LYS A 118 -16.79 6.58 -3.15
CA LYS A 118 -17.78 6.18 -4.16
C LYS A 118 -17.12 5.49 -5.34
N PHE A 119 -17.75 4.45 -5.87
CA PHE A 119 -17.22 3.69 -7.00
C PHE A 119 -17.42 4.44 -8.31
N VAL A 120 -16.33 4.72 -9.03
CA VAL A 120 -16.39 5.51 -10.28
C VAL A 120 -16.16 4.67 -11.54
N GLY A 121 -15.66 3.45 -11.37
CA GLY A 121 -15.40 2.53 -12.47
C GLY A 121 -14.25 1.56 -12.23
N ARG A 122 -13.93 0.75 -13.24
CA ARG A 122 -12.86 -0.27 -13.20
C ARG A 122 -11.80 -0.03 -14.29
N ILE A 123 -10.52 -0.04 -13.92
CA ILE A 123 -9.39 0.24 -14.83
C ILE A 123 -8.49 -0.97 -15.10
N ARG A 124 -7.69 -0.88 -16.16
CA ARG A 124 -6.50 -1.72 -16.33
C ARG A 124 -5.40 -1.27 -15.36
N LEU A 125 -4.84 -2.24 -14.65
CA LEU A 125 -3.64 -2.04 -13.87
C LEU A 125 -2.40 -2.12 -14.77
N SER A 126 -1.35 -1.40 -14.39
CA SER A 126 -0.09 -1.36 -15.10
C SER A 126 0.82 -2.52 -14.70
N HIS A 127 1.29 -3.28 -15.71
CA HIS A 127 2.38 -4.25 -15.56
C HIS A 127 3.76 -3.64 -15.87
N GLU A 128 3.75 -2.47 -16.51
CA GLU A 128 4.97 -1.74 -16.84
C GLU A 128 5.29 -0.72 -15.76
N MET A 129 6.57 -0.41 -15.63
CA MET A 129 7.04 0.67 -14.78
C MET A 129 6.84 2.05 -15.40
N GLY A 130 6.66 3.03 -14.53
CA GLY A 130 6.61 4.44 -14.90
C GLY A 130 7.98 5.08 -14.66
N PRO A 131 8.30 6.19 -15.34
CA PRO A 131 9.44 7.01 -14.94
C PRO A 131 9.22 7.49 -13.50
N ARG A 132 10.32 7.67 -12.75
CA ARG A 132 10.24 8.36 -11.46
C ARG A 132 9.81 9.81 -11.70
N PRO A 133 8.87 10.36 -10.92
CA PRO A 133 8.50 11.76 -11.05
C PRO A 133 9.71 12.65 -10.72
N GLU A 134 9.81 13.80 -11.38
CA GLU A 134 10.54 14.94 -10.83
C GLU A 134 9.64 15.58 -9.78
N PRO A 135 9.97 15.47 -8.48
CA PRO A 135 9.10 15.99 -7.44
C PRO A 135 9.29 17.48 -7.25
N ALA A 136 8.25 18.13 -6.74
CA ALA A 136 8.22 19.56 -6.58
C ALA A 136 8.89 19.92 -5.26
N ASP A 137 9.75 20.94 -5.30
CA ASP A 137 10.37 21.51 -4.09
C ASP A 137 9.32 22.11 -3.13
N LYS A 138 8.11 22.37 -3.62
CA LYS A 138 6.97 22.88 -2.84
C LYS A 138 5.72 22.06 -3.13
N GLN A 139 4.94 21.79 -2.09
CA GLN A 139 3.65 21.13 -2.20
C GLN A 139 2.52 22.15 -2.12
N PRO A 140 1.40 21.94 -2.83
CA PRO A 140 0.23 22.78 -2.63
C PRO A 140 -0.24 22.66 -1.18
N ALA A 141 -0.58 23.79 -0.56
CA ALA A 141 -1.15 23.79 0.78
C ALA A 141 -2.42 22.91 0.83
N PRO A 142 -2.66 22.17 1.92
CA PRO A 142 -3.91 21.45 2.11
C PRO A 142 -5.11 22.39 2.00
N LYS A 143 -6.18 21.95 1.35
CA LYS A 143 -7.43 22.72 1.30
C LYS A 143 -8.12 22.65 2.67
N GLU A 144 -8.65 23.78 3.14
CA GLU A 144 -9.30 23.89 4.44
C GLU A 144 -10.79 24.23 4.29
N ASP A 145 -11.65 23.87 5.27
CA ASP A 145 -13.10 24.16 5.24
C ASP A 145 -13.60 25.31 6.12
N GLY A 146 -12.71 26.01 6.83
CA GLY A 146 -13.06 27.10 7.75
C GLY A 146 -12.65 26.82 9.19
N ASP A 147 -11.36 26.58 9.39
CA ASP A 147 -10.63 26.39 10.67
C ASP A 147 -10.66 25.04 11.39
N SER A 148 -11.62 24.15 11.18
CA SER A 148 -11.65 22.87 11.94
C SER A 148 -11.18 21.63 11.17
N HIS A 149 -11.31 21.61 9.83
CA HIS A 149 -10.96 20.46 9.02
C HIS A 149 -10.16 20.80 7.75
N TRP A 150 -9.35 19.85 7.31
CA TRP A 150 -8.84 19.77 5.95
C TRP A 150 -9.81 19.01 5.06
N ARG A 151 -9.85 19.37 3.77
CA ARG A 151 -10.54 18.64 2.73
C ARG A 151 -9.55 17.85 1.91
N VAL A 152 -9.66 16.53 1.97
CA VAL A 152 -8.77 15.60 1.27
C VAL A 152 -9.54 14.86 0.19
N LYS A 153 -9.06 14.97 -1.06
CA LYS A 153 -9.46 14.08 -2.13
C LYS A 153 -8.47 12.92 -2.22
N ALA A 154 -8.98 11.70 -2.12
CA ALA A 154 -8.20 10.49 -2.25
C ALA A 154 -8.84 9.56 -3.26
N VAL A 155 -7.98 8.74 -3.87
CA VAL A 155 -8.42 7.68 -4.77
C VAL A 155 -7.95 6.36 -4.23
N ARG A 156 -8.89 5.43 -4.17
CA ARG A 156 -8.66 4.05 -3.75
C ARG A 156 -8.81 3.12 -4.93
N CYS A 157 -7.87 2.20 -5.09
CA CYS A 157 -7.90 1.17 -6.12
C CYS A 157 -7.83 -0.21 -5.46
N THR A 158 -8.54 -1.22 -5.99
CA THR A 158 -8.42 -2.61 -5.55
C THR A 158 -7.54 -3.44 -6.49
N ALA A 159 -7.17 -4.65 -6.06
CA ALA A 159 -6.43 -5.60 -6.89
C ALA A 159 -7.20 -6.01 -8.17
N GLU A 160 -8.53 -5.89 -8.18
CA GLU A 160 -9.38 -6.11 -9.34
C GLU A 160 -9.43 -4.91 -10.31
N GLY A 161 -8.82 -3.78 -9.93
CA GLY A 161 -8.84 -2.53 -10.68
C GLY A 161 -10.06 -1.66 -10.42
N ASP A 162 -10.85 -1.94 -9.37
CA ASP A 162 -11.98 -1.10 -8.97
C ASP A 162 -11.48 0.23 -8.41
N VAL A 163 -11.95 1.35 -8.96
CA VAL A 163 -11.55 2.70 -8.59
C VAL A 163 -12.66 3.38 -7.84
N TYR A 164 -12.29 3.97 -6.71
CA TYR A 164 -13.17 4.74 -5.85
C TYR A 164 -12.57 6.11 -5.57
N ILE A 165 -13.42 7.13 -5.51
CA ILE A 165 -13.02 8.51 -5.19
C ILE A 165 -13.69 8.92 -3.88
N GLY A 166 -12.91 9.47 -2.96
CA GLY A 166 -13.40 9.96 -1.67
C GLY A 166 -13.06 11.43 -1.47
N SER A 167 -14.00 12.18 -0.91
CA SER A 167 -13.79 13.56 -0.42
C SER A 167 -14.00 13.58 1.08
N MET A 168 -12.91 13.50 1.84
CA MET A 168 -12.93 13.34 3.29
C MET A 168 -12.69 14.66 4.01
N LYS A 169 -13.33 14.83 5.16
CA LYS A 169 -13.03 15.89 6.13
C LYS A 169 -12.10 15.32 7.20
N ILE A 170 -10.88 15.85 7.27
CA ILE A 170 -9.85 15.38 8.20
C ILE A 170 -9.66 16.45 9.28
N PRO A 171 -9.76 16.13 10.58
CA PRO A 171 -9.60 17.14 11.63
C PRO A 171 -8.17 17.70 11.63
N LYS A 172 -8.03 19.01 11.91
CA LYS A 172 -6.71 19.65 12.03
C LYS A 172 -5.99 19.28 13.33
N ASN A 173 -6.76 19.09 14.40
CA ASN A 173 -6.21 18.71 15.70
C ASN A 173 -5.60 17.31 15.64
N PRO A 174 -4.50 17.05 16.37
CA PRO A 174 -3.90 15.72 16.40
C PRO A 174 -4.93 14.67 16.81
N LEU A 175 -5.06 13.63 15.99
CA LEU A 175 -5.78 12.43 16.41
C LEU A 175 -4.99 11.81 17.58
N SER A 176 -5.70 11.34 18.60
CA SER A 176 -5.10 10.57 19.69
C SER A 176 -4.57 9.26 19.12
N LEU A 177 -3.33 9.29 18.62
CA LEU A 177 -2.67 8.11 18.12
C LEU A 177 -2.08 7.37 19.31
N GLU A 178 -2.82 6.38 19.79
CA GLU A 178 -2.17 5.32 20.56
C GLU A 178 -1.20 4.62 19.61
N SER A 179 0.10 4.80 19.84
CA SER A 179 1.13 3.95 19.24
C SER A 179 0.93 2.55 19.79
N TYR A 180 0.02 1.78 19.19
CA TYR A 180 -0.29 0.44 19.67
C TYR A 180 0.84 -0.49 19.23
N MET A 181 1.91 -0.52 20.02
CA MET A 181 2.72 -1.72 20.08
C MET A 181 1.85 -2.79 20.73
N PRO A 182 1.63 -3.94 20.09
CA PRO A 182 0.99 -5.08 20.73
C PRO A 182 1.56 -5.30 22.14
N PRO A 183 0.73 -5.57 23.17
CA PRO A 183 1.17 -5.63 24.56
C PRO A 183 2.36 -6.55 24.84
N TRP A 184 2.56 -7.57 23.98
CA TRP A 184 3.68 -8.50 24.07
C TRP A 184 5.03 -7.89 23.63
N MET A 185 5.05 -6.76 22.91
CA MET A 185 6.26 -6.02 22.52
C MET A 185 6.64 -4.90 23.49
N THR A 186 5.72 -4.42 24.33
CA THR A 186 6.00 -3.41 25.36
C THR A 186 6.47 -4.02 26.68
N ALA A 187 6.38 -5.35 26.83
CA ALA A 187 6.86 -6.06 27.99
C ALA A 187 8.41 -6.05 28.03
N PRO A 188 9.05 -5.49 29.07
CA PRO A 188 10.51 -5.50 29.19
C PRO A 188 10.97 -6.95 29.38
N ARG A 189 11.49 -7.60 28.32
CA ARG A 189 12.00 -9.00 28.26
C ARG A 189 11.71 -9.79 29.54
N ALA A 190 10.42 -10.01 29.82
CA ALA A 190 10.04 -10.82 30.96
C ALA A 190 10.47 -12.23 30.57
N ARG A 191 11.33 -12.83 31.40
CA ARG A 191 11.90 -14.18 31.22
C ARG A 191 10.85 -15.06 30.55
N VAL A 192 11.12 -15.46 29.31
CA VAL A 192 10.21 -16.34 28.56
C VAL A 192 10.03 -17.57 29.44
N ASN A 193 8.81 -17.75 29.96
CA ASN A 193 8.53 -18.80 30.92
C ASN A 193 8.74 -20.13 30.17
N SER A 194 9.64 -20.97 30.69
CA SER A 194 10.08 -22.23 30.05
C SER A 194 8.91 -23.16 29.68
N THR A 195 7.77 -22.98 30.33
CA THR A 195 6.51 -23.67 30.09
C THR A 195 5.91 -23.39 28.71
N LEU A 196 6.04 -22.16 28.16
CA LEU A 196 5.47 -21.81 26.86
C LEU A 196 6.27 -22.43 25.69
N LEU A 197 7.60 -22.46 25.84
CA LEU A 197 8.50 -23.17 24.92
C LEU A 197 8.30 -24.69 25.00
N GLN A 198 8.08 -25.24 26.19
CA GLN A 198 7.74 -26.65 26.36
C GLN A 198 6.38 -27.00 25.75
N MET A 199 5.37 -26.13 25.87
CA MET A 199 4.09 -26.32 25.21
C MET A 199 4.22 -26.24 23.68
N ALA A 200 4.92 -25.23 23.14
CA ALA A 200 5.15 -25.11 21.70
C ALA A 200 5.96 -26.29 21.13
N SER A 201 6.92 -26.82 21.89
CA SER A 201 7.67 -28.03 21.53
C SER A 201 6.80 -29.30 21.59
N SER A 202 5.94 -29.44 22.61
CA SER A 202 5.01 -30.57 22.73
C SER A 202 3.92 -30.59 21.63
N LEU A 203 3.62 -29.42 21.05
CA LEU A 203 2.72 -29.26 19.92
C LEU A 203 3.42 -29.35 18.55
N GLY A 204 4.74 -29.59 18.51
CA GLY A 204 5.51 -29.73 17.27
C GLY A 204 5.68 -28.43 16.47
N LEU A 205 5.36 -27.28 17.06
CA LEU A 205 5.44 -25.96 16.41
C LEU A 205 6.88 -25.42 16.36
N ILE A 206 7.78 -25.97 17.20
CA ILE A 206 9.19 -25.60 17.28
C ILE A 206 9.98 -26.88 17.62
N PRO A 207 11.15 -27.14 17.00
CA PRO A 207 12.00 -28.27 17.37
C PRO A 207 12.37 -28.23 18.86
N PRO A 208 12.47 -29.39 19.54
CA PRO A 208 12.81 -29.43 20.96
C PRO A 208 14.17 -28.79 21.23
N PRO A 209 14.34 -28.09 22.37
CA PRO A 209 15.59 -27.43 22.69
C PRO A 209 16.72 -28.45 22.79
N VAL A 210 17.76 -28.26 21.97
CA VAL A 210 18.99 -29.07 22.01
C VAL A 210 19.72 -28.76 23.32
N ALA A 211 19.92 -29.77 24.16
CA ALA A 211 20.70 -29.64 25.37
C ALA A 211 22.14 -29.17 25.06
N PRO A 212 22.74 -28.28 25.86
CA PRO A 212 24.11 -27.84 25.62
C PRO A 212 25.07 -29.01 25.87
N ARG A 213 25.89 -29.33 24.86
CA ARG A 213 27.00 -30.30 24.98
C ARG A 213 28.07 -29.72 25.90
N ALA A 214 28.29 -30.36 27.04
CA ALA A 214 29.51 -30.25 27.82
C ALA A 214 30.67 -30.95 27.08
N GLY A 215 31.87 -30.38 27.16
CA GLY A 215 33.02 -30.73 26.35
C GLY A 215 33.79 -32.00 26.76
N ALA A 216 34.49 -32.52 25.73
CA ALA A 216 35.75 -33.28 25.71
C ALA A 216 35.98 -34.44 26.70
N GLY A 217 36.09 -35.65 26.14
CA GLY A 217 36.73 -36.82 26.76
C GLY A 217 36.80 -37.99 25.77
N ALA A 218 37.99 -38.51 25.55
CA ALA A 218 38.36 -39.42 24.46
C ALA A 218 37.90 -40.89 24.63
N ASN A 219 37.97 -41.59 23.49
CA ASN A 219 38.28 -43.01 23.27
C ASN A 219 37.19 -44.10 23.17
N ALA A 220 37.46 -44.94 22.15
CA ALA A 220 37.18 -46.37 22.00
C ALA A 220 35.82 -46.84 21.43
N SER A 221 35.88 -47.20 20.14
CA SER A 221 35.49 -48.48 19.52
C SER A 221 34.44 -49.37 20.21
N GLY A 222 33.44 -49.80 19.42
CA GLY A 222 32.64 -50.98 19.72
C GLY A 222 31.52 -51.20 18.71
N ALA A 223 31.75 -52.07 17.74
CA ALA A 223 30.72 -52.65 16.88
C ALA A 223 29.85 -53.62 17.69
N ALA A 224 28.53 -53.63 17.47
CA ALA A 224 27.71 -54.83 17.62
C ALA A 224 26.39 -54.69 16.85
N ASP A 225 26.21 -55.69 16.00
CA ASP A 225 25.07 -56.08 15.20
C ASP A 225 23.89 -56.59 16.08
N GLY A 226 22.68 -56.64 15.53
CA GLY A 226 21.52 -57.22 16.22
C GLY A 226 20.17 -56.78 15.66
N GLY A 227 19.73 -57.44 14.58
CA GLY A 227 18.42 -57.25 13.97
C GLY A 227 17.23 -57.81 14.77
N GLY A 228 16.02 -57.33 14.43
CA GLY A 228 14.75 -57.86 14.89
C GLY A 228 13.56 -57.25 14.13
N LYS A 229 12.88 -58.09 13.33
CA LYS A 229 11.58 -57.89 12.65
C LYS A 229 10.48 -57.57 13.69
N GLU A 230 9.30 -56.99 13.45
CA GLU A 230 8.33 -57.16 12.36
C GLU A 230 7.11 -56.23 12.63
N ARG A 231 6.19 -56.15 11.65
CA ARG A 231 4.79 -55.64 11.68
C ARG A 231 4.53 -54.18 11.29
N ALA A 232 4.57 -53.98 9.97
CA ALA A 232 3.74 -53.00 9.27
C ALA A 232 2.33 -53.56 9.04
N GLY A 233 1.31 -52.75 9.32
CA GLY A 233 -0.09 -53.14 9.16
C GLY A 233 -1.06 -51.97 9.30
N ARG A 234 -1.23 -51.24 8.18
CA ARG A 234 -2.51 -50.67 7.71
C ARG A 234 -3.06 -49.41 8.40
N LEU A 235 -2.63 -48.25 7.92
CA LEU A 235 -3.53 -47.11 7.62
C LEU A 235 -3.00 -46.40 6.36
N GLY A 236 -3.27 -47.01 5.20
CA GLY A 236 -2.92 -46.49 3.88
C GLY A 236 -4.15 -45.92 3.20
N GLY A 237 -4.07 -44.66 2.80
CA GLY A 237 -5.03 -44.04 1.89
C GLY A 237 -5.29 -42.57 2.17
N LEU A 238 -4.28 -41.69 1.98
CA LEU A 238 -4.47 -40.31 1.44
C LEU A 238 -3.15 -39.54 1.19
N LEU A 239 -2.05 -40.20 0.82
CA LEU A 239 -0.76 -39.55 0.52
C LEU A 239 -0.09 -40.13 -0.74
N GLY A 240 -0.91 -40.44 -1.75
CA GLY A 240 -0.48 -41.03 -3.03
C GLY A 240 -0.18 -40.02 -4.15
N ASP A 241 -0.76 -38.81 -4.12
CA ASP A 241 -0.78 -37.94 -5.31
C ASP A 241 0.05 -36.65 -5.21
N PHE A 242 1.01 -36.57 -4.29
CA PHE A 242 1.85 -35.37 -4.13
C PHE A 242 3.35 -35.57 -4.45
N ARG A 243 3.74 -36.76 -4.92
CA ARG A 243 5.16 -37.10 -5.12
C ARG A 243 5.63 -37.23 -6.57
N SER A 244 4.79 -36.86 -7.54
CA SER A 244 5.18 -36.75 -8.96
C SER A 244 5.52 -35.33 -9.42
N LEU A 245 5.53 -34.33 -8.52
CA LEU A 245 5.87 -32.93 -8.83
C LEU A 245 7.33 -32.53 -8.51
N PHE A 246 8.19 -33.50 -8.18
CA PHE A 246 9.62 -33.23 -7.94
C PHE A 246 10.49 -34.17 -8.78
N ALA A 247 10.67 -33.81 -10.04
CA ALA A 247 11.72 -34.36 -10.90
C ALA A 247 12.95 -33.42 -10.89
N SER A 248 14.14 -34.01 -10.72
CA SER A 248 15.42 -33.35 -10.47
C SER A 248 15.99 -32.54 -11.66
N PRO A 249 16.83 -31.50 -11.39
CA PRO A 249 17.36 -30.56 -12.37
C PRO A 249 18.68 -31.04 -13.02
N ALA A 250 18.60 -31.96 -13.99
CA ALA A 250 19.78 -32.36 -14.77
C ALA A 250 19.57 -32.39 -16.31
N ALA A 251 18.39 -31.99 -16.81
CA ALA A 251 18.07 -32.04 -18.24
C ALA A 251 17.98 -30.67 -18.94
N LEU A 252 17.95 -29.55 -18.20
CA LEU A 252 17.74 -28.20 -18.79
C LEU A 252 19.05 -27.45 -19.15
N GLN A 253 20.22 -28.01 -18.84
CA GLN A 253 21.51 -27.34 -19.08
C GLN A 253 22.07 -27.57 -20.50
N ARG A 254 21.45 -28.45 -21.31
CA ARG A 254 21.95 -28.80 -22.66
C ARG A 254 21.33 -28.02 -23.82
N GLU A 255 20.19 -27.35 -23.64
CA GLU A 255 19.58 -26.54 -24.72
C GLU A 255 20.06 -25.07 -24.77
N LEU A 256 20.79 -24.59 -23.76
CA LEU A 256 21.24 -23.18 -23.69
C LEU A 256 22.62 -22.91 -24.32
N ASN A 257 23.39 -23.94 -24.69
CA ASN A 257 24.73 -23.77 -25.24
C ASN A 257 24.79 -23.66 -26.78
N ASP A 258 23.71 -23.98 -27.51
CA ASP A 258 23.75 -24.03 -28.98
C ASP A 258 23.28 -22.73 -29.68
N THR A 259 22.77 -21.73 -28.94
CA THR A 259 22.34 -20.44 -29.53
C THR A 259 23.37 -19.31 -29.38
N ALA A 260 24.46 -19.52 -28.63
CA ALA A 260 25.48 -18.50 -28.40
C ALA A 260 26.55 -18.41 -29.51
N ALA A 261 26.55 -19.33 -30.48
CA ALA A 261 27.58 -19.41 -31.53
C ALA A 261 27.20 -18.75 -32.87
N ALA A 262 25.99 -18.20 -33.03
CA ALA A 262 25.51 -17.69 -34.33
C ALA A 262 25.51 -16.15 -34.49
N ALA A 263 25.97 -15.37 -33.51
CA ALA A 263 25.92 -13.90 -33.55
C ALA A 263 27.30 -13.21 -33.52
N ALA A 264 28.35 -13.90 -33.95
CA ALA A 264 29.72 -13.38 -33.98
C ALA A 264 30.36 -13.53 -35.38
N ALA A 265 29.86 -12.79 -36.37
CA ALA A 265 30.58 -12.54 -37.62
C ALA A 265 30.02 -11.32 -38.38
N ALA A 266 30.44 -10.11 -38.00
CA ALA A 266 30.53 -8.94 -38.90
C ALA A 266 31.23 -7.76 -38.18
N SER A 267 32.52 -7.59 -38.44
CA SER A 267 33.35 -6.41 -38.17
C SER A 267 33.82 -5.86 -39.54
N ALA A 268 33.99 -4.58 -39.87
CA ALA A 268 34.40 -3.36 -39.16
C ALA A 268 34.19 -2.12 -40.10
N PRO A 269 34.92 -0.98 -39.99
CA PRO A 269 34.93 0.08 -38.97
C PRO A 269 34.62 1.48 -39.57
N LEU A 270 34.45 2.54 -38.74
CA LEU A 270 34.94 3.92 -38.97
C LEU A 270 34.46 4.89 -37.85
N ALA A 271 35.33 5.85 -37.50
CA ALA A 271 35.12 7.02 -36.63
C ALA A 271 35.18 6.84 -35.08
N ALA A 272 36.31 6.30 -34.59
CA ALA A 272 36.76 6.43 -33.21
C ALA A 272 37.35 7.83 -32.95
N GLY A 273 36.51 8.79 -32.54
CA GLY A 273 37.02 10.11 -32.12
C GLY A 273 35.97 11.06 -31.58
N SER A 274 34.75 11.06 -32.14
CA SER A 274 33.67 11.96 -31.70
C SER A 274 32.67 11.31 -30.72
N ALA A 275 32.58 9.98 -30.72
CA ALA A 275 31.65 9.22 -29.87
C ALA A 275 32.02 9.25 -28.38
N ALA A 276 33.31 9.21 -28.03
CA ALA A 276 33.76 9.26 -26.62
C ALA A 276 33.51 10.62 -25.98
N ARG A 277 33.65 11.71 -26.75
CA ARG A 277 33.42 13.09 -26.27
C ARG A 277 31.93 13.43 -26.17
N ARG A 278 31.09 12.84 -27.04
CA ARG A 278 29.62 12.96 -26.98
C ARG A 278 29.01 12.05 -25.91
N ARG A 279 29.57 10.86 -25.66
CA ARG A 279 29.19 9.97 -24.52
C ARG A 279 29.55 10.59 -23.16
N ARG A 280 30.70 11.27 -23.03
CA ARG A 280 31.05 12.01 -21.80
C ARG A 280 30.17 13.25 -21.54
N ARG A 281 29.69 13.94 -22.59
CA ARG A 281 28.77 15.09 -22.42
C ARG A 281 27.32 14.70 -22.15
N LEU A 282 26.88 13.51 -22.57
CA LEU A 282 25.53 12.99 -22.26
C LEU A 282 25.49 12.18 -20.95
N ALA A 283 26.61 11.61 -20.50
CA ALA A 283 26.73 10.98 -19.18
C ALA A 283 26.93 11.97 -18.01
N GLN A 284 26.96 13.28 -18.31
CA GLN A 284 26.72 14.36 -17.35
C GLN A 284 25.25 14.81 -17.33
N ALA A 285 24.32 13.95 -17.77
CA ALA A 285 23.00 13.92 -17.16
C ALA A 285 23.24 13.71 -15.66
N ARG A 286 22.91 14.71 -14.86
CA ARG A 286 23.39 14.86 -13.48
C ARG A 286 23.05 13.59 -12.69
N ALA A 287 24.06 12.87 -12.23
CA ALA A 287 23.85 11.67 -11.42
C ALA A 287 23.17 12.07 -10.10
N LEU A 288 22.12 11.36 -9.71
CA LEU A 288 21.58 11.43 -8.35
C LEU A 288 22.64 10.85 -7.41
N SER A 289 23.05 11.60 -6.37
CA SER A 289 23.94 11.07 -5.34
C SER A 289 23.09 10.46 -4.22
N GLU A 290 22.46 9.32 -4.50
CA GLU A 290 21.61 8.62 -3.52
C GLU A 290 22.42 8.01 -2.37
N LEU A 291 23.69 7.69 -2.62
CA LEU A 291 24.72 7.49 -1.59
C LEU A 291 25.35 8.85 -1.26
N VAL A 292 25.40 9.17 0.03
CA VAL A 292 25.84 10.45 0.55
C VAL A 292 27.25 10.30 1.10
N GLY A 293 28.23 10.55 0.23
CA GLY A 293 29.64 10.33 0.55
C GLY A 293 30.03 8.87 0.31
N GLY A 294 30.24 8.11 1.38
CA GLY A 294 30.50 6.66 1.34
C GLY A 294 29.22 5.82 1.25
N ASP A 295 29.34 4.49 1.21
CA ASP A 295 28.22 3.58 1.47
C ASP A 295 28.34 3.07 2.90
N ASP A 296 27.64 3.73 3.83
CA ASP A 296 27.65 3.41 5.27
C ASP A 296 26.49 2.48 5.65
N ARG A 297 25.83 1.84 4.66
CA ARG A 297 24.73 0.91 4.90
C ARG A 297 25.23 -0.41 5.48
N THR A 298 24.42 -0.96 6.38
CA THR A 298 24.63 -2.27 7.02
C THR A 298 23.44 -3.19 6.76
N ASP A 299 23.63 -4.50 6.91
CA ASP A 299 22.50 -5.44 6.81
C ASP A 299 21.46 -5.16 7.91
N CYS A 300 20.18 -5.25 7.58
CA CYS A 300 19.12 -5.11 8.57
C CYS A 300 19.21 -6.19 9.66
N GLU A 301 19.00 -5.79 10.92
CA GLU A 301 18.97 -6.74 12.03
C GLU A 301 17.72 -7.62 11.97
N ARG A 302 17.81 -8.79 12.63
CA ARG A 302 16.67 -9.69 12.81
C ARG A 302 15.85 -9.21 14.02
N GLY A 303 14.76 -8.49 13.78
CA GLY A 303 13.85 -8.05 14.85
C GLY A 303 13.13 -6.76 14.55
N PHE A 304 12.21 -6.36 15.42
CA PHE A 304 11.55 -5.06 15.32
C PHE A 304 12.57 -3.93 15.54
N PRO A 305 12.58 -2.84 14.76
CA PRO A 305 11.55 -2.44 13.78
C PRO A 305 11.67 -3.06 12.38
N TYR A 306 12.78 -3.71 12.03
CA TYR A 306 13.02 -4.26 10.69
C TYR A 306 12.00 -5.32 10.24
N THR A 307 11.39 -6.05 11.17
CA THR A 307 10.32 -7.01 10.87
C THR A 307 9.05 -6.35 10.34
N ALA A 308 8.82 -5.07 10.66
CA ALA A 308 7.72 -4.28 10.13
C ALA A 308 8.05 -3.60 8.79
N ILE A 309 9.29 -3.72 8.30
CA ILE A 309 9.78 -3.11 7.06
C ILE A 309 9.90 -4.21 6.00
N GLY A 310 9.35 -3.99 4.82
CA GLY A 310 9.18 -5.04 3.83
C GLY A 310 9.34 -4.56 2.40
N GLN A 311 9.64 -5.53 1.54
CA GLN A 311 9.77 -5.29 0.10
C GLN A 311 8.37 -5.29 -0.52
N ILE A 312 8.02 -4.23 -1.22
CA ILE A 312 6.85 -4.18 -2.12
C ILE A 312 7.32 -4.66 -3.49
N GLN A 313 6.67 -5.70 -3.99
CA GLN A 313 6.97 -6.30 -5.29
C GLN A 313 6.09 -5.67 -6.35
N ILE A 314 6.70 -4.89 -7.24
CA ILE A 314 5.96 -4.20 -8.28
C ILE A 314 6.02 -4.97 -9.61
N VAL A 315 7.07 -5.78 -9.86
CA VAL A 315 7.17 -6.63 -11.08
C VAL A 315 7.99 -7.93 -10.88
N ASP A 316 7.49 -9.06 -11.42
CA ASP A 316 8.23 -10.21 -12.00
C ASP A 316 7.50 -10.66 -13.30
N ASN A 317 7.98 -11.52 -14.23
CA ASN A 317 8.96 -12.62 -14.24
C ASN A 317 10.28 -12.32 -15.00
N THR A 318 10.97 -11.21 -14.69
CA THR A 318 12.45 -11.02 -14.86
C THR A 318 12.93 -9.55 -14.74
N GLY A 319 12.06 -8.54 -14.71
CA GLY A 319 12.48 -7.12 -14.76
C GLY A 319 12.25 -6.32 -13.48
N LEU A 320 12.77 -6.83 -12.35
CA LEU A 320 12.46 -6.47 -10.95
C LEU A 320 12.53 -4.96 -10.60
N TYR A 321 11.39 -4.29 -10.53
CA TYR A 321 11.24 -3.04 -9.76
C TYR A 321 10.66 -3.38 -8.37
N ILE A 322 11.32 -2.84 -7.36
CA ILE A 322 10.97 -3.04 -5.96
C ILE A 322 10.78 -1.68 -5.33
N CYS A 323 9.91 -1.63 -4.34
CA CYS A 323 9.86 -0.55 -3.38
C CYS A 323 10.02 -1.12 -1.98
N THR A 324 10.11 -0.21 -1.02
CA THR A 324 10.05 -0.52 0.40
C THR A 324 8.74 0.02 0.95
N GLY A 325 8.18 -0.67 1.94
CA GLY A 325 7.05 -0.17 2.71
C GLY A 325 7.13 -0.64 4.15
N THR A 326 6.39 0.05 5.02
CA THR A 326 6.43 -0.21 6.47
C THR A 326 5.03 -0.40 7.02
N LEU A 327 4.81 -1.46 7.79
CA LEU A 327 3.57 -1.66 8.51
C LEU A 327 3.38 -0.54 9.56
N ILE A 328 2.26 0.16 9.47
CA ILE A 328 1.83 1.21 10.40
C ILE A 328 0.55 0.84 11.17
N ALA A 329 -0.09 -0.26 10.78
CA ALA A 329 -1.20 -0.88 11.50
C ALA A 329 -1.18 -2.40 11.25
N ALA A 330 -2.20 -3.11 11.75
CA ALA A 330 -2.31 -4.56 11.58
C ALA A 330 -2.23 -5.01 10.11
N ASP A 331 -2.79 -4.25 9.18
CA ASP A 331 -2.87 -4.55 7.74
C ASP A 331 -2.53 -3.37 6.83
N LYS A 332 -2.00 -2.27 7.37
CA LYS A 332 -1.70 -1.04 6.61
C LYS A 332 -0.21 -0.86 6.44
N VAL A 333 0.23 -0.73 5.19
CA VAL A 333 1.62 -0.48 4.80
C VAL A 333 1.74 0.95 4.26
N LEU A 334 2.57 1.77 4.89
CA LEU A 334 2.92 3.10 4.43
C LEU A 334 4.09 3.01 3.43
N THR A 335 3.97 3.69 2.30
CA THR A 335 4.97 3.72 1.22
C THR A 335 4.90 5.05 0.45
N ALA A 336 5.75 5.23 -0.56
CA ALA A 336 5.68 6.34 -1.49
C ALA A 336 4.52 6.18 -2.50
N GLY A 337 3.96 7.28 -2.98
CA GLY A 337 2.90 7.30 -3.99
C GLY A 337 3.37 6.75 -5.34
N HIS A 338 4.60 7.05 -5.74
CA HIS A 338 5.17 6.53 -6.99
C HIS A 338 5.45 5.03 -6.94
N CYS A 339 5.41 4.39 -5.77
CA CYS A 339 5.47 2.93 -5.65
C CYS A 339 4.15 2.24 -5.98
N VAL A 340 3.05 2.98 -6.10
CA VAL A 340 1.71 2.42 -6.32
C VAL A 340 1.06 2.89 -7.62
N TRP A 341 1.55 3.98 -8.20
CA TRP A 341 0.98 4.62 -9.38
C TRP A 341 2.01 4.83 -10.49
N ASN A 342 1.72 4.27 -11.66
CA ASN A 342 2.44 4.55 -12.89
C ASN A 342 1.95 5.85 -13.51
N ILE A 343 2.78 6.88 -13.39
CA ILE A 343 2.52 8.23 -13.91
C ILE A 343 2.38 8.24 -15.44
N LYS A 344 3.29 7.58 -16.16
CA LYS A 344 3.32 7.59 -17.63
C LYS A 344 2.10 6.89 -18.22
N ARG A 345 1.60 5.87 -17.53
CA ARG A 345 0.42 5.11 -17.95
C ARG A 345 -0.89 5.67 -17.36
N GLY A 346 -0.82 6.52 -16.34
CA GLY A 346 -2.00 6.99 -15.61
C GLY A 346 -2.77 5.84 -14.96
N ALA A 347 -2.07 4.87 -14.36
CA ALA A 347 -2.67 3.66 -13.82
C ALA A 347 -1.96 3.14 -12.56
N PHE A 348 -2.69 2.49 -11.67
CA PHE A 348 -2.11 1.79 -10.52
C PHE A 348 -1.32 0.56 -10.97
N TYR A 349 -0.30 0.17 -10.22
CA TYR A 349 0.44 -1.07 -10.50
C TYR A 349 -0.39 -2.31 -10.18
N TYR A 350 -0.17 -3.37 -10.96
CA TYR A 350 -0.87 -4.64 -10.82
C TYR A 350 -0.46 -5.41 -9.54
N ASN A 351 0.85 -5.52 -9.31
CA ASN A 351 1.39 -6.22 -8.16
C ASN A 351 1.88 -5.20 -7.12
N LEU A 352 1.35 -5.28 -5.90
CA LEU A 352 1.78 -4.50 -4.75
C LEU A 352 1.97 -5.41 -3.53
N ASN A 353 2.28 -6.68 -3.78
CA ASN A 353 2.42 -7.68 -2.72
C ASN A 353 3.59 -7.32 -1.81
N TYR A 354 3.41 -7.58 -0.51
CA TYR A 354 4.29 -7.12 0.54
C TYR A 354 4.99 -8.28 1.25
N ALA A 355 6.31 -8.22 1.37
CA ALA A 355 7.13 -9.20 2.07
C ALA A 355 7.83 -8.56 3.28
N PRO A 356 7.25 -8.61 4.49
CA PRO A 356 7.83 -8.03 5.70
C PRO A 356 9.07 -8.78 6.17
N GLY A 357 10.08 -8.06 6.65
CA GLY A 357 11.30 -8.61 7.23
C GLY A 357 11.99 -9.65 6.35
N ARG A 358 11.88 -9.51 5.02
CA ARG A 358 12.58 -10.33 4.05
C ARG A 358 14.08 -10.12 4.25
N TYR A 359 14.83 -11.21 4.19
CA TYR A 359 16.29 -11.17 4.28
C TYR A 359 16.92 -12.23 3.39
N ARG A 360 18.26 -12.29 3.38
CA ARG A 360 19.00 -13.35 2.72
C ARG A 360 19.75 -14.22 3.73
N GLU A 361 19.67 -15.53 3.53
CA GLU A 361 20.42 -16.53 4.30
C GLU A 361 21.05 -17.50 3.31
N ASP A 362 22.37 -17.71 3.40
CA ASP A 362 23.13 -18.62 2.53
C ASP A 362 22.85 -18.40 1.03
N GLY A 363 22.71 -17.14 0.62
CA GLY A 363 22.43 -16.78 -0.77
C GLY A 363 21.00 -17.04 -1.24
N ASN A 364 20.06 -17.36 -0.34
CA ASN A 364 18.65 -17.55 -0.66
C ASN A 364 17.79 -16.44 -0.07
N VAL A 365 16.69 -16.10 -0.75
CA VAL A 365 15.69 -15.16 -0.21
C VAL A 365 14.83 -15.88 0.80
N VAL A 366 14.78 -15.35 2.02
CA VAL A 366 13.91 -15.84 3.09
C VAL A 366 12.78 -14.84 3.30
N ASN A 367 11.53 -15.34 3.32
CA ASN A 367 10.33 -14.57 3.64
C ASN A 367 9.71 -15.13 4.93
N PRO A 368 10.08 -14.64 6.13
CA PRO A 368 9.71 -15.29 7.38
C PRO A 368 8.19 -15.36 7.62
N TRP A 369 7.45 -14.39 7.08
CA TRP A 369 5.98 -14.34 7.14
C TRP A 369 5.30 -14.52 5.77
N GLY A 370 6.07 -14.96 4.77
CA GLY A 370 5.64 -15.08 3.39
C GLY A 370 5.46 -13.75 2.67
N VAL A 371 4.91 -13.83 1.46
CA VAL A 371 4.51 -12.67 0.64
C VAL A 371 2.99 -12.50 0.79
N VAL A 372 2.55 -11.29 1.07
CA VAL A 372 1.14 -11.00 1.36
C VAL A 372 0.50 -10.21 0.22
N PRO A 373 -0.60 -10.72 -0.36
CA PRO A 373 -1.34 -9.97 -1.36
C PRO A 373 -1.90 -8.67 -0.82
N TRP A 374 -1.99 -7.68 -1.69
CA TRP A 374 -2.69 -6.43 -1.41
C TRP A 374 -4.20 -6.56 -1.71
N LYS A 375 -5.02 -5.82 -0.97
CA LYS A 375 -6.48 -5.75 -1.12
C LYS A 375 -6.90 -4.46 -1.81
N SER A 376 -6.33 -3.34 -1.34
CA SER A 376 -6.57 -2.02 -1.89
C SER A 376 -5.41 -1.09 -1.60
N VAL A 377 -5.31 -0.01 -2.36
CA VAL A 377 -4.33 1.06 -2.15
C VAL A 377 -5.02 2.40 -2.20
N THR A 378 -4.65 3.31 -1.30
CA THR A 378 -5.17 4.67 -1.24
C THR A 378 -4.03 5.66 -1.48
N VAL A 379 -4.25 6.63 -2.36
CA VAL A 379 -3.32 7.71 -2.68
C VAL A 379 -4.07 9.04 -2.82
N PHE A 380 -3.37 10.16 -2.65
CA PHE A 380 -3.94 11.47 -2.93
C PHE A 380 -4.35 11.61 -4.40
N ASP A 381 -5.52 12.19 -4.67
CA ASP A 381 -5.93 12.47 -6.04
C ASP A 381 -4.98 13.49 -6.70
N SER A 382 -4.49 14.46 -5.93
CA SER A 382 -3.49 15.44 -6.39
C SER A 382 -2.18 14.78 -6.83
N PHE A 383 -1.76 13.67 -6.20
CA PHE A 383 -0.56 12.93 -6.62
C PHE A 383 -0.77 12.34 -8.02
N LYS A 384 -1.95 11.81 -8.36
CA LYS A 384 -2.19 11.30 -9.72
C LYS A 384 -2.17 12.41 -10.77
N GLN A 385 -2.76 13.57 -10.44
CA GLN A 385 -2.83 14.72 -11.35
C GLN A 385 -1.47 15.39 -11.51
N ASN A 386 -0.77 15.56 -10.41
CA ASN A 386 0.57 16.12 -10.33
C ASN A 386 1.43 15.22 -9.42
N PRO A 387 2.17 14.27 -10.01
CA PRO A 387 3.01 13.29 -9.29
C PRO A 387 4.17 13.88 -8.51
N SER A 388 4.39 15.17 -8.70
CA SER A 388 5.29 15.93 -7.88
C SER A 388 4.70 16.21 -6.49
N THR A 389 3.42 15.88 -6.25
CA THR A 389 2.68 16.29 -5.05
C THR A 389 2.25 15.19 -4.08
N TRP A 390 2.61 15.30 -2.79
CA TRP A 390 2.25 14.36 -1.71
C TRP A 390 2.57 12.89 -2.07
N ASP A 391 3.85 12.59 -2.27
CA ASP A 391 4.35 11.25 -2.67
C ASP A 391 4.29 10.22 -1.53
N VAL A 392 3.07 9.92 -1.08
CA VAL A 392 2.73 8.96 -0.01
C VAL A 392 1.49 8.18 -0.42
N ALA A 393 1.49 6.87 -0.12
CA ALA A 393 0.35 5.99 -0.28
C ALA A 393 0.25 4.99 0.87
N VAL A 394 -0.95 4.47 1.07
CA VAL A 394 -1.23 3.40 2.02
C VAL A 394 -1.75 2.17 1.26
N VAL A 395 -1.02 1.06 1.37
CA VAL A 395 -1.43 -0.24 0.86
C VAL A 395 -2.10 -1.01 1.99
N THR A 396 -3.35 -1.44 1.76
CA THR A 396 -4.07 -2.36 2.66
C THR A 396 -3.84 -3.79 2.21
N LEU A 397 -3.40 -4.64 3.13
CA LEU A 397 -3.11 -6.05 2.88
C LEU A 397 -4.37 -6.91 2.94
N ALA A 398 -4.37 -8.04 2.21
CA ALA A 398 -5.46 -9.01 2.22
C ALA A 398 -5.58 -9.77 3.55
N ARG A 399 -4.52 -9.79 4.36
CA ARG A 399 -4.50 -10.38 5.71
C ARG A 399 -3.64 -9.53 6.66
N PRO A 400 -4.03 -9.39 7.93
CA PRO A 400 -3.24 -8.66 8.91
C PRO A 400 -1.95 -9.41 9.25
N LEU A 401 -0.86 -8.66 9.39
CA LEU A 401 0.49 -9.14 9.78
C LEU A 401 1.02 -8.47 11.05
N GLY A 402 0.50 -7.29 11.41
CA GLY A 402 1.07 -6.47 12.46
C GLY A 402 1.14 -7.14 13.84
N SER A 403 0.32 -8.16 14.12
CA SER A 403 0.40 -8.95 15.35
C SER A 403 1.57 -9.94 15.38
N LEU A 404 2.20 -10.22 14.23
CA LEU A 404 3.35 -11.14 14.08
C LEU A 404 4.65 -10.36 13.88
N THR A 405 4.60 -9.30 13.07
CA THR A 405 5.78 -8.50 12.67
C THR A 405 6.01 -7.28 13.56
N GLY A 406 4.97 -6.88 14.29
CA GLY A 406 4.84 -5.50 14.76
C GLY A 406 4.54 -4.51 13.64
N TYR A 407 4.23 -3.29 14.06
CA TYR A 407 4.06 -2.14 13.18
C TYR A 407 4.58 -0.90 13.90
N MET A 408 5.04 0.06 13.10
CA MET A 408 5.66 1.28 13.61
C MET A 408 4.61 2.37 13.81
N GLY A 409 4.84 3.22 14.80
CA GLY A 409 4.03 4.42 14.95
C GLY A 409 4.37 5.44 13.85
N ILE A 410 3.46 6.38 13.61
CA ILE A 410 3.74 7.58 12.81
C ILE A 410 3.65 8.81 13.73
N ALA A 411 4.48 9.82 13.50
CA ALA A 411 4.43 11.03 14.30
C ALA A 411 4.80 12.28 13.50
N ALA A 412 3.96 13.30 13.66
CA ALA A 412 4.27 14.65 13.26
C ALA A 412 5.13 15.32 14.33
N GLY A 413 5.91 16.32 13.93
CA GLY A 413 6.63 17.18 14.86
C GLY A 413 7.99 17.60 14.34
N CYS A 414 8.35 18.85 14.59
CA CYS A 414 9.65 19.38 14.21
C CYS A 414 10.72 18.94 15.21
N GLY A 415 11.97 19.15 14.84
CA GLY A 415 13.09 18.89 15.74
C GLY A 415 14.41 19.32 15.14
N ARG A 416 15.42 19.41 16.01
CA ARG A 416 16.80 19.66 15.62
C ARG A 416 17.66 18.50 16.09
N ASN A 417 18.66 18.17 15.28
CA ASN A 417 19.62 17.10 15.58
C ASN A 417 18.92 15.77 15.93
N LEU A 418 17.90 15.40 15.16
CA LEU A 418 17.21 14.13 15.34
C LEU A 418 18.07 13.02 14.72
N GLN A 419 18.48 12.06 15.53
CA GLN A 419 19.07 10.84 15.00
C GLN A 419 17.95 10.01 14.36
N LEU A 420 18.04 9.82 13.05
CA LEU A 420 17.09 9.00 12.30
C LEU A 420 17.79 7.72 11.83
N GLN A 421 16.99 6.67 11.71
CA GLN A 421 17.36 5.42 11.06
C GLN A 421 16.46 5.23 9.84
N THR A 422 17.00 4.59 8.80
CA THR A 422 16.26 4.15 7.62
C THR A 422 16.63 2.71 7.30
N ALA A 423 15.69 1.97 6.71
CA ALA A 423 15.95 0.64 6.21
C ALA A 423 15.00 0.30 5.08
N GLY A 424 15.46 -0.54 4.17
CA GLY A 424 14.70 -0.93 2.98
C GLY A 424 15.46 -1.86 2.08
N TYR A 425 14.95 -2.02 0.87
CA TYR A 425 15.40 -3.05 -0.08
C TYR A 425 15.99 -2.39 -1.33
N PRO A 426 17.30 -2.11 -1.34
CA PRO A 426 17.92 -1.46 -2.48
C PRO A 426 18.22 -2.45 -3.61
N GLN A 427 18.21 -1.94 -4.85
CA GLN A 427 18.44 -2.70 -6.07
C GLN A 427 19.91 -2.94 -6.39
N ASP A 428 20.85 -2.20 -5.78
CA ASP A 428 22.29 -2.44 -5.96
C ASP A 428 22.78 -3.69 -5.20
N LYS A 429 21.94 -4.25 -4.32
CA LYS A 429 22.21 -5.50 -3.61
C LYS A 429 21.44 -6.65 -4.26
N ALA A 430 21.80 -7.87 -3.89
CA ALA A 430 21.05 -9.04 -4.32
C ALA A 430 19.58 -8.94 -3.91
N THR A 431 18.66 -9.38 -4.77
CA THR A 431 17.22 -9.30 -4.50
C THR A 431 16.87 -9.84 -3.11
N GLY A 432 16.06 -9.10 -2.36
CA GLY A 432 15.66 -9.47 -1.00
C GLY A 432 16.69 -9.18 0.09
N THR A 433 17.84 -8.55 -0.23
CA THR A 433 18.71 -7.96 0.79
C THR A 433 18.06 -6.71 1.38
N CYS A 434 17.93 -6.66 2.70
CA CYS A 434 17.52 -5.48 3.43
C CYS A 434 18.77 -4.75 3.93
N MET A 435 18.87 -3.45 3.64
CA MET A 435 19.95 -2.58 4.09
C MET A 435 19.40 -1.47 4.99
N ALA A 436 20.15 -1.14 6.03
CA ALA A 436 19.86 -0.09 7.00
C ALA A 436 20.96 0.99 6.98
N SER A 437 20.57 2.24 7.22
CA SER A 437 21.49 3.37 7.40
C SER A 437 20.99 4.26 8.52
N SER A 438 21.87 5.10 9.06
CA SER A 438 21.51 6.10 10.06
C SER A 438 22.09 7.44 9.68
N CYS A 439 21.36 8.51 9.99
CA CYS A 439 21.81 9.87 9.71
C CYS A 439 21.29 10.86 10.74
N LEU A 440 22.03 11.96 10.90
CA LEU A 440 21.63 13.06 11.74
C LEU A 440 20.80 14.07 10.94
N GLN A 441 19.50 14.14 11.22
CA GLN A 441 18.64 15.20 10.69
C GLN A 441 18.87 16.47 11.50
N ARG A 442 19.72 17.37 10.98
CA ARG A 442 20.08 18.64 11.67
C ARG A 442 18.87 19.53 11.91
N THR A 443 17.98 19.62 10.92
CA THR A 443 16.74 20.39 10.99
C THR A 443 15.63 19.57 10.34
N LEU A 444 14.57 19.28 11.08
CA LEU A 444 13.33 18.72 10.56
C LEU A 444 12.27 19.82 10.59
N ASP A 445 11.97 20.38 9.42
CA ASP A 445 10.92 21.37 9.25
C ASP A 445 9.58 20.67 8.99
N CYS A 446 8.60 20.87 9.87
CA CYS A 446 7.26 20.26 9.73
C CYS A 446 6.25 21.12 9.02
N GLU A 447 6.59 22.39 8.74
CA GLU A 447 5.84 23.21 7.79
C GLU A 447 6.28 22.88 6.37
N SER A 448 7.52 22.38 6.21
CA SER A 448 7.97 21.83 4.94
C SER A 448 7.42 20.42 4.70
N PRO A 449 6.70 20.21 3.58
CA PRO A 449 6.12 18.93 3.21
C PRO A 449 7.16 17.92 2.69
N VAL A 450 8.38 18.40 2.40
CA VAL A 450 9.54 17.58 2.04
C VAL A 450 10.75 18.03 2.83
N ASN A 451 11.60 17.11 3.27
CA ASN A 451 12.88 17.43 3.90
C ASN A 451 14.02 16.67 3.21
N PRO A 452 15.20 17.30 3.06
CA PRO A 452 16.39 16.58 2.70
C PRO A 452 16.89 15.74 3.89
N HIS A 453 17.60 14.66 3.61
CA HIS A 453 18.31 13.84 4.60
C HIS A 453 19.61 13.30 4.01
N THR A 454 20.54 12.88 4.88
CA THR A 454 21.84 12.35 4.45
C THR A 454 21.99 10.85 4.68
N CYS A 455 20.92 10.15 5.07
CA CYS A 455 20.94 8.69 5.17
C CYS A 455 21.15 8.09 3.78
N ASP A 456 22.03 7.10 3.67
CA ASP A 456 22.31 6.41 2.42
C ASP A 456 21.11 5.59 1.97
N THR A 457 20.74 5.80 0.70
CA THR A 457 19.66 5.06 0.05
C THR A 457 20.07 4.75 -1.39
N ILE A 458 19.38 3.81 -2.01
CA ILE A 458 19.48 3.53 -3.44
C ILE A 458 18.09 3.17 -3.95
N MET A 459 17.84 3.36 -5.24
CA MET A 459 16.69 2.82 -5.96
C MET A 459 16.23 1.47 -5.41
N GLY A 460 14.92 1.34 -5.14
CA GLY A 460 14.34 0.23 -4.38
C GLY A 460 13.99 0.58 -2.94
N MET A 461 14.73 1.52 -2.36
CA MET A 461 14.44 2.06 -1.03
C MET A 461 13.35 3.15 -1.04
N SER A 462 12.75 3.47 -2.18
CA SER A 462 11.54 4.29 -2.25
C SER A 462 10.45 3.75 -1.33
N GLY A 463 9.89 4.62 -0.47
CA GLY A 463 8.94 4.24 0.56
C GLY A 463 9.56 3.76 1.88
N SER A 464 10.90 3.72 1.99
CA SER A 464 11.58 3.39 3.26
C SER A 464 11.23 4.39 4.35
N PRO A 465 10.98 3.94 5.58
CA PRO A 465 10.70 4.83 6.69
C PRO A 465 12.00 5.49 7.16
N LEU A 466 11.93 6.76 7.57
CA LEU A 466 12.92 7.35 8.46
C LEU A 466 12.28 7.54 9.83
N TRP A 467 12.78 6.83 10.84
CA TRP A 467 12.18 6.79 12.19
C TRP A 467 13.10 7.32 13.27
N ASP A 468 12.47 7.82 14.35
CA ASP A 468 13.16 8.28 15.56
C ASP A 468 13.41 7.13 16.56
N ALA A 469 14.16 7.39 17.62
CA ALA A 469 14.50 6.39 18.65
C ALA A 469 13.30 5.73 19.35
N LYS A 470 12.07 6.23 19.15
CA LYS A 470 10.82 5.62 19.66
C LYS A 470 10.12 4.76 18.61
N ASN A 471 10.78 4.43 17.50
CA ASN A 471 10.21 3.69 16.36
C ASN A 471 8.99 4.40 15.75
N ARG A 472 9.01 5.74 15.76
CA ARG A 472 7.98 6.54 15.10
C ARG A 472 8.53 7.07 13.78
N ILE A 473 7.86 6.73 12.69
CA ILE A 473 8.19 7.24 11.37
C ILE A 473 7.94 8.75 11.35
N ARG A 474 8.93 9.51 10.87
CA ARG A 474 8.89 10.97 10.75
C ARG A 474 8.91 11.41 9.29
N LEU A 475 9.58 10.64 8.44
CA LEU A 475 9.70 10.90 7.01
C LEU A 475 9.56 9.59 6.22
N ILE A 476 9.15 9.69 4.96
CA ILE A 476 9.15 8.57 4.00
C ILE A 476 10.11 8.90 2.87
N HIS A 477 11.16 8.10 2.70
CA HIS A 477 12.14 8.29 1.63
C HIS A 477 11.46 8.18 0.26
N VAL A 478 11.78 9.10 -0.65
CA VAL A 478 11.20 9.10 -2.01
C VAL A 478 12.24 9.06 -3.12
N ALA A 479 13.36 9.77 -2.98
CA ALA A 479 14.41 9.80 -4.02
C ALA A 479 15.66 10.57 -3.56
N GLY A 480 16.75 10.45 -4.32
CA GLY A 480 17.90 11.36 -4.27
C GLY A 480 17.60 12.77 -4.77
N ILE A 481 18.50 13.70 -4.43
CA ILE A 481 18.51 15.06 -4.99
C ILE A 481 19.60 15.16 -6.05
N GLU A 482 19.21 15.64 -7.22
CA GLU A 482 20.09 15.74 -8.38
C GLU A 482 21.22 16.76 -8.14
N GLY A 483 22.48 16.32 -8.32
CA GLY A 483 23.65 17.17 -8.14
C GLY A 483 23.96 17.56 -6.69
N ARG A 484 23.33 16.93 -5.69
CA ARG A 484 23.64 17.11 -4.26
C ARG A 484 23.88 15.76 -3.60
N ALA A 485 24.79 15.71 -2.63
CA ALA A 485 24.98 14.56 -1.74
C ALA A 485 23.89 14.55 -0.65
N GLU A 486 22.64 14.55 -1.08
CA GLU A 486 21.47 14.57 -0.22
C GLU A 486 20.35 13.76 -0.86
N ASN A 487 19.59 13.11 -0.01
CA ASN A 487 18.34 12.45 -0.35
C ASN A 487 17.15 13.29 0.09
N ARG A 488 15.96 12.94 -0.38
CA ARG A 488 14.71 13.62 -0.06
C ARG A 488 13.67 12.62 0.43
N ALA A 489 12.89 13.07 1.40
CA ALA A 489 11.78 12.34 1.96
C ALA A 489 10.54 13.23 2.08
N THR A 490 9.35 12.63 1.96
CA THR A 490 8.08 13.28 2.30
C THR A 490 7.97 13.37 3.82
N THR A 491 7.66 14.57 4.31
CA THR A 491 7.51 14.83 5.75
C THR A 491 6.15 14.36 6.22
N LEU A 492 6.09 13.55 7.29
CA LEU A 492 4.83 13.25 7.96
C LEU A 492 4.38 14.46 8.80
N THR A 493 3.84 15.47 8.12
CA THR A 493 3.22 16.65 8.76
C THR A 493 1.96 16.23 9.53
N GLN A 494 1.43 17.12 10.38
CA GLN A 494 0.18 16.83 11.09
C GLN A 494 -0.97 16.49 10.12
N PHE A 495 -1.00 17.18 8.97
CA PHE A 495 -1.91 16.89 7.87
C PHE A 495 -1.80 15.46 7.37
N LEU A 496 -0.58 15.01 7.04
CA LEU A 496 -0.38 13.65 6.55
C LEU A 496 -0.65 12.60 7.61
N VAL A 497 -0.22 12.83 8.85
CA VAL A 497 -0.46 11.89 9.95
C VAL A 497 -1.97 11.69 10.16
N ASN A 498 -2.74 12.76 10.27
CA ASN A 498 -4.19 12.66 10.45
C ASN A 498 -4.87 12.04 9.22
N THR A 499 -4.40 12.36 8.01
CA THR A 499 -4.96 11.81 6.77
C THR A 499 -4.70 10.32 6.64
N VAL A 500 -3.45 9.89 6.82
CA VAL A 500 -3.02 8.48 6.75
C VAL A 500 -3.70 7.66 7.84
N THR A 501 -3.95 8.23 9.01
CA THR A 501 -4.67 7.54 10.10
C THR A 501 -6.14 7.24 9.74
N GLN A 502 -6.73 8.02 8.84
CA GLN A 502 -8.11 7.81 8.37
C GLN A 502 -8.18 6.82 7.20
N TRP A 503 -7.05 6.41 6.62
CA TRP A 503 -6.97 5.45 5.51
C TRP A 503 -6.64 4.05 6.00
#